data_AF-A0A0F5NA80-F1
#
_entry.id   AF-A0A0F5NA80-F1
#
_cell.length_a   1.000
_cell.length_b   1.000
_cell.length_c   1.000
_cell.angle_alpha   90.00
_cell.angle_beta   90.00
_cell.angle_gamma   90.00
#
_symmetry.space_group_name_H-M   'P 1'
#
loop_
_entity.id
_entity.type
_entity.pdbx_description
1 polymer ?
#
loop_
_entity_poly.entity_id
_entity_poly.type
_entity_poly.pdbx_seq_one_letter_code
_entity_poly.pdbx_strand_id
1 'polypeptide(L)' 'MRKKVEIEIDVDLIDEAIRRFQLADAREAVNLALRTLLSGVDNGEPDEDYDEFSDLSAWQPRRSGGGAS' A
#
# COMPACT_ATOMS: atom_id res chain seq x y z
N MET A 1 -10.78 -9.96 -19.19
CA MET A 1 -11.53 -9.42 -20.35
C MET A 1 -11.75 -7.94 -20.13
N ARG A 2 -11.48 -7.07 -21.11
CA ARG A 2 -11.72 -5.62 -20.98
C ARG A 2 -12.96 -5.24 -21.79
N LYS A 3 -13.90 -4.54 -21.17
CA LYS A 3 -15.05 -3.93 -21.85
C LYS A 3 -14.89 -2.41 -21.78
N LYS A 4 -15.24 -1.72 -22.86
CA LYS A 4 -15.33 -0.25 -22.85
C LYS A 4 -16.62 0.13 -22.15
N VAL A 5 -16.54 1.02 -21.16
CA VAL A 5 -17.67 1.61 -20.45
C VAL A 5 -17.50 3.11 -20.56
N GLU A 6 -18.57 3.82 -20.86
CA GLU A 6 -18.59 5.29 -20.92
C GLU A 6 -19.33 5.81 -19.69
N ILE A 7 -18.67 6.66 -18.92
CA ILE A 7 -19.18 7.27 -17.68
C ILE A 7 -18.69 8.72 -17.61
N GLU A 8 -19.50 9.59 -17.03
CA GLU A 8 -19.11 10.97 -16.73
C GLU A 8 -18.49 11.01 -15.33
N ILE A 9 -17.34 11.68 -15.21
CA ILE A 9 -16.59 11.81 -13.96
C ILE A 9 -16.13 13.26 -13.85
N ASP A 10 -16.15 13.78 -12.64
CA ASP A 10 -15.55 15.08 -12.33
C ASP A 10 -14.03 15.06 -12.63
N VAL A 11 -13.59 15.99 -13.47
CA VAL A 11 -12.19 16.10 -13.90
C VAL A 11 -11.28 16.49 -12.75
N ASP A 12 -11.76 17.30 -11.81
CA ASP A 12 -10.96 17.77 -10.67
C ASP A 12 -10.65 16.60 -9.73
N LEU A 13 -11.57 15.64 -9.60
CA LEU A 13 -11.35 14.41 -8.83
C LEU A 13 -10.34 13.48 -9.50
N ILE A 14 -10.38 13.37 -10.83
CA ILE A 14 -9.41 12.58 -11.60
C ILE A 14 -8.01 13.18 -11.45
N ASP A 15 -7.89 14.50 -11.61
CA ASP A 15 -6.61 15.19 -11.55
C ASP A 15 -5.99 15.11 -10.15
N GLU A 16 -6.79 15.28 -9.10
CA GLU A 16 -6.32 15.12 -7.73
C GLU A 16 -5.92 13.66 -7.44
N ALA A 17 -6.66 12.67 -7.95
CA ALA A 17 -6.28 11.26 -7.79
C ALA A 17 -4.96 10.95 -8.53
N ILE A 18 -4.81 11.43 -9.76
CA ILE A 18 -3.57 11.30 -10.54
C ILE A 18 -2.40 11.93 -9.79
N ARG A 19 -2.57 13.14 -9.27
CA ARG A 19 -1.53 13.85 -8.53
C ARG A 19 -1.17 13.15 -7.21
N ARG A 20 -2.18 12.75 -6.43
CA ARG A 20 -2.00 12.17 -5.09
C ARG A 20 -1.41 10.77 -5.12
N PHE A 21 -1.78 9.98 -6.12
CA PHE A 21 -1.33 8.60 -6.28
C PHE A 21 -0.30 8.41 -7.40
N GLN A 22 0.18 9.51 -8.01
CA GLN A 22 1.19 9.54 -9.07
C GLN A 22 0.85 8.63 -10.26
N LEU A 23 -0.40 8.69 -10.72
CA LEU A 23 -0.90 7.80 -11.78
C LEU A 23 -0.65 8.39 -13.17
N ALA A 24 -0.61 7.53 -14.18
CA ALA A 24 -0.33 7.96 -15.54
C ALA A 24 -1.57 8.50 -16.27
N ASP A 25 -2.75 7.93 -15.99
CA ASP A 25 -3.98 8.26 -16.70
C ASP A 25 -5.25 8.12 -15.84
N ALA A 26 -6.35 8.71 -16.32
CA ALA A 26 -7.67 8.63 -15.68
C ALA A 26 -8.18 7.19 -15.54
N ARG A 27 -7.81 6.31 -16.48
CA ARG A 27 -8.20 4.89 -16.47
C ARG A 27 -7.53 4.16 -15.31
N GLU A 28 -6.30 4.51 -14.98
CA GLU A 28 -5.53 3.98 -13.88
C GLU A 28 -6.09 4.47 -12.56
N ALA A 29 -6.44 5.76 -12.47
CA ALA A 29 -7.16 6.33 -11.32
C ALA A 29 -8.47 5.60 -11.03
N VAL A 30 -9.31 5.38 -12.06
CA VAL A 30 -10.56 4.64 -11.92
C VAL A 30 -10.31 3.18 -11.53
N ASN A 31 -9.32 2.51 -12.14
CA ASN A 31 -9.01 1.12 -11.78
C ASN A 31 -8.49 1.00 -10.35
N LEU A 32 -7.67 1.94 -9.88
CA LEU A 32 -7.19 1.97 -8.51
C LEU A 32 -8.36 2.18 -7.54
N ALA A 33 -9.22 3.17 -7.79
CA ALA A 33 -10.39 3.44 -6.96
C ALA A 33 -11.31 2.22 -6.85
N LEU A 34 -11.63 1.57 -7.97
CA LEU A 34 -12.46 0.36 -7.99
C LEU A 34 -11.80 -0.80 -7.22
N ARG A 35 -10.47 -0.97 -7.36
CA ARG A 35 -9.74 -2.00 -6.60
C ARG A 35 -9.78 -1.72 -5.11
N THR A 36 -9.55 -0.49 -4.67
CA THR A 36 -9.62 -0.11 -3.26
C THR A 36 -11.00 -0.34 -2.68
N LEU A 37 -12.07 0.00 -3.42
CA LEU A 37 -13.44 -0.26 -3.00
C LEU A 37 -13.73 -1.76 -2.83
N LEU A 38 -13.19 -2.60 -3.72
CA LEU A 38 -13.36 -4.05 -3.63
C LEU A 38 -12.48 -4.69 -2.56
N SER A 39 -11.24 -4.21 -2.38
CA SER A 39 -10.32 -4.68 -1.33
C SER A 39 -10.79 -4.26 0.06
N GLY A 40 -11.46 -3.11 0.20
CA GLY A 40 -12.08 -2.69 1.46
C GLY A 40 -13.25 -3.59 1.91
N VAL A 41 -13.80 -4.43 1.03
CA VAL A 41 -14.79 -5.45 1.38
C VAL A 41 -14.13 -6.72 1.93
N ASP A 42 -12.86 -6.97 1.59
CA ASP A 42 -12.09 -8.16 2.00
C ASP A 42 -11.14 -7.87 3.18
N ASN A 43 -10.83 -6.61 3.46
CA ASN A 43 -10.01 -6.19 4.60
C ASN A 43 -10.83 -6.15 5.90
N GLY A 44 -11.16 -7.33 6.43
CA GLY A 44 -11.28 -7.50 7.86
C GLY A 44 -9.89 -7.37 8.48
N GLU A 45 -9.65 -6.21 9.10
CA GLU A 45 -8.47 -5.81 9.89
C GLU A 45 -7.09 -5.92 9.18
N PRO A 46 -6.24 -4.87 9.23
CA PRO A 46 -4.84 -5.06 8.90
C PRO A 46 -4.23 -5.97 9.97
N ASP A 47 -3.86 -7.19 9.60
CA ASP A 47 -2.87 -7.94 10.38
C ASP A 47 -1.62 -7.06 10.36
N GLU A 48 -1.25 -6.57 11.53
CA GLU A 48 -0.07 -5.74 11.74
C GLU A 48 1.13 -6.63 11.39
N ASP A 49 1.53 -6.62 10.12
CA ASP A 49 2.77 -7.24 9.66
C ASP A 49 3.91 -6.59 10.46
N TYR A 50 4.28 -7.27 11.54
CA TYR A 50 5.40 -6.98 12.43
C TYR A 50 6.66 -6.94 11.55
N ASP A 51 7.11 -5.73 11.20
CA ASP A 51 8.29 -5.56 10.36
C ASP A 51 9.57 -5.72 11.21
N GLU A 52 10.14 -6.92 11.17
CA GLU A 52 11.36 -7.32 11.89
C GLU A 52 12.60 -6.47 11.48
N PHE A 53 12.47 -5.61 10.48
CA PHE A 53 13.50 -4.64 10.06
C PHE A 53 13.49 -3.31 10.86
N SER A 54 12.44 -3.03 11.64
CA SER A 54 12.39 -1.85 12.53
C SER A 54 13.09 -2.07 13.87
N ASP A 55 13.36 -3.34 14.23
CA ASP A 55 14.05 -3.66 15.48
C ASP A 55 15.57 -3.55 15.30
N LEU A 56 16.12 -2.37 15.62
CA LEU A 56 17.56 -2.07 15.64
C LEU A 56 18.37 -3.01 16.57
N SER A 57 17.69 -3.80 17.42
CA SER A 57 18.33 -4.84 18.22
C SER A 57 18.79 -6.05 17.39
N ALA A 58 18.24 -6.28 16.19
CA ALA A 58 18.62 -7.37 15.28
C ALA A 58 20.06 -7.23 14.75
N TRP A 59 20.63 -6.02 14.77
CA TRP A 59 22.00 -5.74 14.33
C TRP A 59 23.01 -5.70 15.48
N GLN A 60 22.56 -5.89 16.74
CA GLN A 60 23.48 -5.90 17.88
C GLN A 60 24.26 -7.22 17.89
N PRO A 61 25.59 -7.20 17.68
CA PRO A 61 26.38 -8.40 17.80
C PRO A 61 26.29 -8.87 19.24
N ARG A 62 25.78 -10.09 19.48
CA ARG A 62 25.77 -10.70 20.82
C ARG A 62 27.21 -10.79 21.28
N ARG A 63 27.65 -9.82 22.09
CA ARG A 63 28.99 -9.78 22.66
C ARG A 63 29.03 -10.83 23.76
N SER A 64 29.24 -12.09 23.39
CA SER A 64 29.64 -13.13 24.35
C SER A 64 31.08 -12.86 24.79
N GLY A 65 31.24 -11.83 25.60
CA GLY A 65 32.48 -11.50 26.29
C GLY A 65 32.48 -12.10 27.68
N GLY A 66 33.10 -13.26 27.81
CA GLY A 66 34.00 -13.58 28.93
C GLY A 66 33.38 -13.92 30.30
N GLY A 67 33.41 -15.22 30.62
CA GLY A 67 34.12 -15.73 31.80
C GLY A 67 33.36 -15.84 33.12
N ALA A 68 33.17 -17.08 33.58
CA ALA A 68 33.48 -17.51 34.96
C ALA A 68 33.37 -19.04 35.09
N SER A 69 34.28 -19.58 35.90
CA SER A 69 34.44 -20.95 36.44
C SER A 69 35.28 -21.93 35.62
#